data_AF-A0A954VCS7-F1
#
_entry.id   AF-A0A954VCS7-F1
#
_cell.length_a   1.000
_cell.length_b   1.000
_cell.length_c   1.000
_cell.angle_alpha   90.00
_cell.angle_beta   90.00
_cell.angle_gamma   90.00
#
_symmetry.space_group_name_H-M   'P 1'
#
loop_
_entity.id
_entity.type
_entity.pdbx_description
1 polymer ?
#
loop_
_entity_poly.entity_id
_entity_poly.type
_entity_poly.pdbx_seq_one_letter_code
_entity_poly.pdbx_strand_id
1 'polypeptide(L)'
;NGVVDAADYTVWKDSFGETSRLEADGSGNGVVDAADYTIWKDNFGSSTTELLAQSIPEPVGMLWGGCFYTSCFIVARRTIR
;
A
#
# COMPACT_ATOMS: atom_id res chain seq x y z
N ASN A 1 14.37 0.06 -5.76
CA ASN A 1 12.96 -0.07 -6.20
C ASN A 1 12.15 0.07 -4.93
N GLY A 2 11.44 1.19 -4.71
CA GLY A 2 10.63 1.38 -3.48
C GLY A 2 9.37 0.49 -3.43
N VAL A 3 9.51 -0.76 -3.89
CA VAL A 3 8.50 -1.77 -4.09
C VAL A 3 9.07 -3.03 -3.48
N VAL A 4 8.34 -3.62 -2.54
CA VAL A 4 8.70 -4.91 -1.97
C VAL A 4 8.35 -5.98 -3.00
N ASP A 5 9.36 -6.59 -3.62
CA ASP A 5 9.16 -7.55 -4.71
C ASP A 5 9.96 -8.84 -4.56
N ALA A 6 9.92 -9.67 -5.61
CA ALA A 6 10.57 -10.97 -5.62
C ALA A 6 12.11 -10.88 -5.66
N ALA A 7 12.68 -9.71 -6.02
CA ALA A 7 14.11 -9.49 -5.91
C ALA A 7 14.53 -9.34 -4.44
N ASP A 8 13.71 -8.69 -3.60
CA ASP A 8 13.98 -8.59 -2.15
C ASP A 8 13.93 -9.96 -1.47
N TYR A 9 13.09 -10.88 -1.96
CA TYR A 9 13.05 -12.25 -1.48
C TYR A 9 14.38 -13.01 -1.68
N THR A 10 15.09 -12.75 -2.77
CA THR A 10 16.40 -13.39 -2.99
C THR A 10 17.45 -12.90 -2.01
N VAL A 11 17.41 -11.61 -1.63
CA VAL A 11 18.30 -11.05 -0.61
C VAL A 11 18.03 -11.67 0.77
N TRP A 12 16.75 -11.83 1.14
CA TRP A 12 16.38 -12.52 2.38
C TRP A 12 16.85 -13.98 2.38
N LYS A 13 16.62 -14.72 1.29
CA LYS A 13 17.07 -16.12 1.20
C LYS A 13 18.58 -16.27 1.35
N ASP A 14 19.35 -15.40 0.70
CA ASP A 14 20.81 -15.44 0.75
C ASP A 14 21.35 -15.03 2.12
N SER A 15 20.55 -14.29 2.91
CA SER A 15 20.92 -13.82 4.25
C SER A 15 20.27 -14.64 5.37
N PHE A 16 19.51 -15.70 5.07
CA PHE A 16 18.76 -16.46 6.08
C PHE A 16 19.69 -17.13 7.10
N GLY A 17 19.55 -16.77 8.38
CA GLY A 17 20.39 -17.22 9.48
C GLY A 17 21.65 -16.37 9.71
N GLU A 18 21.87 -15.31 8.93
CA GLU A 18 22.94 -14.34 9.18
C GLU A 18 22.60 -13.41 10.33
N THR A 19 23.59 -13.16 11.19
CA THR A 19 23.55 -12.15 12.27
C THR A 19 24.43 -10.95 11.96
N SER A 20 25.22 -11.05 10.90
CA SER A 20 26.21 -10.05 10.49
C SER A 20 25.72 -9.15 9.36
N ARG A 21 24.89 -9.69 8.46
CA ARG A 21 24.24 -9.00 7.35
C ARG A 21 22.74 -8.83 7.63
N LEU A 22 22.41 -7.78 8.36
CA LEU A 22 21.03 -7.43 8.77
C LEU A 22 20.27 -6.65 7.69
N GLU A 23 20.68 -6.79 6.43
CA GLU A 23 20.06 -6.11 5.28
C GLU A 23 18.60 -6.57 5.07
N ALA A 24 18.29 -7.79 5.49
CA ALA A 24 16.97 -8.42 5.43
C ALA A 24 16.32 -8.61 6.83
N ASP A 25 16.86 -7.99 7.88
CA ASP A 25 16.28 -7.98 9.23
C ASP A 25 15.15 -6.94 9.29
N GLY A 26 13.97 -7.35 8.84
CA GLY A 26 12.77 -6.52 8.84
C GLY A 26 12.17 -6.32 10.23
N SER A 27 12.51 -7.19 11.18
CA SER A 27 12.02 -7.16 12.57
C SER A 27 12.91 -6.35 13.51
N GLY A 28 14.18 -6.12 13.14
CA GLY A 28 15.19 -5.41 13.93
C GLY A 28 15.70 -6.21 15.13
N ASN A 29 15.62 -7.54 15.08
CA ASN A 29 15.99 -8.42 16.19
C ASN A 29 17.48 -8.84 16.18
N GLY A 30 18.23 -8.44 15.15
CA GLY A 30 19.64 -8.78 14.99
C GLY A 30 19.91 -10.16 14.39
N VAL A 31 18.90 -10.82 13.82
CA VAL A 31 19.04 -12.09 13.09
C VAL A 31 18.04 -12.17 11.95
N VAL A 32 18.49 -12.56 10.75
CA VAL A 32 17.57 -12.78 9.64
C VAL A 32 16.92 -14.15 9.78
N ASP A 33 15.63 -14.20 10.15
CA ASP A 33 14.90 -15.43 10.39
C ASP A 33 13.51 -15.47 9.72
N ALA A 34 12.67 -16.42 10.16
CA ALA A 34 11.33 -16.60 9.64
C ALA A 34 10.34 -15.48 10.06
N ALA A 35 10.63 -14.76 11.14
CA ALA A 35 9.85 -13.59 11.54
C ALA A 35 9.99 -12.49 10.47
N ASP A 36 11.19 -12.25 9.96
CA ASP A 36 11.43 -11.26 8.90
C ASP A 36 10.73 -11.62 7.59
N TYR A 37 10.70 -12.92 7.25
CA TYR A 37 9.95 -13.41 6.10
C TYR A 37 8.45 -13.09 6.20
N THR A 38 7.91 -13.13 7.42
CA THR A 38 6.50 -12.84 7.66
C THR A 38 6.21 -11.37 7.38
N ILE A 39 7.10 -10.48 7.83
CA ILE A 39 7.03 -9.04 7.55
C ILE A 39 7.15 -8.76 6.05
N TRP A 40 8.11 -9.38 5.35
CA TRP A 40 8.24 -9.24 3.91
C TRP A 40 6.97 -9.69 3.18
N LYS A 41 6.41 -10.85 3.57
CA LYS A 41 5.20 -11.39 2.94
C LYS A 41 4.00 -10.48 3.15
N ASP A 42 3.85 -9.93 4.34
CA ASP A 42 2.76 -9.01 4.67
C ASP A 42 2.87 -7.70 3.89
N ASN A 43 4.10 -7.30 3.52
CA ASN A 43 4.38 -6.10 2.72
C ASN A 43 4.60 -6.41 1.23
N PHE A 44 4.48 -7.65 0.78
CA PHE A 44 4.79 -8.04 -0.60
C PHE A 44 3.86 -7.32 -1.58
N GLY A 45 4.42 -6.63 -2.57
CA GLY A 45 3.69 -5.78 -3.51
C GLY A 45 3.26 -4.43 -2.93
N SER A 46 3.53 -4.16 -1.65
CA SER A 46 3.43 -2.81 -1.09
C SER A 46 4.48 -1.94 -1.77
N SER A 47 4.00 -0.92 -2.46
CA SER A 47 4.83 0.12 -3.02
C SER A 47 4.70 1.32 -2.11
N THR A 48 5.83 1.88 -1.64
CA THR A 48 5.84 3.20 -1.00
C THR A 48 5.63 4.28 -2.06
N THR A 49 4.55 4.16 -2.83
CA THR A 49 4.00 5.25 -3.66
C THR A 49 2.95 5.94 -2.81
N GLU A 50 3.38 6.50 -1.68
CA GLU A 50 2.53 7.34 -0.86
C GLU A 50 2.79 8.81 -1.18
N LEU A 51 1.76 9.40 -1.80
CA LEU A 51 1.27 10.73 -1.48
C LEU A 51 2.15 11.91 -1.90
N LEU A 52 2.39 12.03 -3.21
CA LEU A 52 2.25 13.36 -3.83
C LEU A 52 0.75 13.63 -4.01
N ALA A 53 0.02 13.74 -2.90
CA ALA A 53 -1.20 14.55 -2.86
C ALA A 53 -0.72 15.99 -3.05
N GLN A 54 -0.55 16.35 -4.33
CA GLN A 54 -0.35 17.72 -4.75
C GLN A 54 -1.41 18.55 -4.03
N SER A 55 -1.02 19.72 -3.52
CA SER A 55 -1.94 20.82 -3.27
C SER A 55 -2.70 21.07 -4.56
N ILE A 56 -3.78 20.34 -4.79
CA ILE A 56 -4.76 20.65 -5.82
C ILE A 56 -5.48 21.87 -5.25
N PRO A 57 -5.26 23.09 -5.79
CA PRO A 57 -6.04 24.23 -5.36
C PRO A 57 -7.50 23.88 -5.65
N GLU A 58 -8.30 23.93 -4.59
CA GLU A 58 -9.74 23.69 -4.65
C GLU A 58 -10.30 24.53 -5.82
N PRO A 59 -11.07 23.96 -6.77
CA PRO A 59 -11.81 24.80 -7.68
C PRO A 59 -12.82 25.55 -6.80
N VAL A 60 -12.48 26.80 -6.47
CA VAL A 60 -13.36 27.73 -5.78
C VAL A 60 -14.77 27.54 -6.33
N GLY A 61 -15.66 27.12 -5.44
CA GLY A 61 -17.03 26.71 -5.76
C GLY A 61 -17.65 27.67 -6.75
N MET A 62 -17.74 27.22 -7.99
CA MET A 62 -18.40 27.94 -9.06
C MET A 62 -19.90 27.81 -8.79
N LEU A 63 -20.43 28.80 -8.09
CA LEU A 63 -21.83 29.11 -7.83
C LEU A 63 -22.80 28.57 -8.90
N TRP A 64 -23.45 27.43 -8.67
CA TRP A 64 -24.78 27.17 -9.23
C TRP A 64 -25.61 26.45 -8.16
N GLY A 65 -26.66 27.13 -7.71
CA GLY A 65 -27.50 26.69 -6.62
C GLY A 65 -28.39 25.51 -6.97
N GLY A 66 -28.91 24.91 -5.91
CA GLY A 66 -30.15 24.16 -5.94
C GLY A 66 -30.00 22.65 -5.75
N CYS A 67 -30.69 22.19 -4.70
CA CYS A 67 -31.24 20.85 -4.54
C CYS A 67 -30.39 19.76 -3.87
N PHE A 68 -30.47 19.80 -2.54
CA PHE A 68 -31.08 18.76 -1.69
C PHE A 68 -30.56 17.31 -1.74
N TYR A 69 -30.24 16.85 -0.52
CA TYR A 69 -30.44 15.50 0.04
C TYR A 69 -29.49 14.40 -0.47
N THR A 70 -28.48 14.03 0.31
CA THR A 70 -28.55 13.01 1.38
C THR A 70 -29.26 11.72 0.97
N SER A 71 -28.52 10.62 1.11
CA SER A 71 -29.00 9.25 1.20
C SER A 71 -29.89 8.71 0.08
N CYS A 72 -29.36 7.77 -0.68
CA CYS A 72 -29.79 6.38 -0.51
C CYS A 72 -28.92 5.45 -1.34
N PHE A 73 -28.40 4.42 -0.66
CA PHE A 73 -28.21 3.11 -1.25
C PHE A 73 -29.43 2.75 -2.10
N ILE A 74 -29.20 2.25 -3.31
CA ILE A 74 -29.69 0.95 -3.79
C ILE A 74 -29.23 0.82 -5.24
N VAL A 75 -28.23 -0.03 -5.41
CA VAL A 75 -28.03 -0.81 -6.63
C VAL A 75 -29.33 -1.53 -6.94
N ALA A 76 -29.95 -1.28 -8.09
CA ALA A 76 -30.41 -2.35 -8.98
C ALA A 76 -31.08 -1.82 -10.26
N ARG A 77 -30.39 -2.13 -11.36
CA ARG A 77 -30.92 -2.68 -12.61
C ARG A 77 -31.74 -1.79 -13.53
N ARG A 78 -30.99 -1.35 -14.55
CA ARG A 78 -31.36 -1.13 -15.95
C ARG A 78 -32.53 -1.99 -16.45
N THR A 79 -33.21 -1.40 -17.44
CA THR A 79 -33.82 -1.94 -18.68
C THR A 79 -35.31 -2.35 -18.72
N ILE A 80 -36.05 -1.57 -19.55
CA ILE A 80 -36.99 -1.97 -20.63
C ILE A 80 -38.38 -2.46 -20.14
N ARG A 81 -39.54 -1.96 -20.60
CA ARG A 81 -39.96 -1.44 -21.90
C ARG A 81 -41.10 -0.44 -21.74
#